data_AF-A0A661R0N4-F1
#
_entry.id   AF-A0A661R0N4-F1
#
_cell.length_a   1.000
_cell.length_b   1.000
_cell.length_c   1.000
_cell.angle_alpha   90.00
_cell.angle_beta   90.00
_cell.angle_gamma   90.00
#
_symmetry.space_group_name_H-M   'P 1'
#
loop_
_entity.id
_entity.type
_entity.pdbx_description
1 polymer ?
#
loop_
_entity_poly.entity_id
_entity_poly.type
_entity_poly.pdbx_seq_one_letter_code
_entity_poly.pdbx_strand_id
1 'polypeptide(L)'
;METSMRTGIPIPQILVSARLIQSGLHLRSGIRKNQIFLQPPLYCPHTGRKMNRKTIPDILGNESGVALLITLSIIAILLSVSLELNRRVKIGIITAETGKIDYQLMEMAESGINIAKALLVKDANENNIDSVQEEWSDPEALDNIIKSIGFGNGDIKLKIFDEMGKIQVNALINEYPGHEVNVAQKQIWENLLSFFISSDKSQDQRDPQEIINSLIDWLDDLDGEAITGISGAESSYYESLEIPYRCANREFFDLNELFFVKGISKNMLSQAENIGNLFFDQDNQDDSNKELQLKLNDIFTVFGTKKNKTENQDNPNKKYRFSGKININTAPVPVIAAMLPFGKQDLAVSISEHRLLKPDEQESGYTNDLSLKDWYADIAGLTEKEKVKIAKIITYSSNIFSIESHVRFNGRTLVLTNVISRQRDETGQWYCKTLRQLID
;
A
#
# COMPACT_ATOMS: atom_id res chain seq x y z
N MET A 1 -23.34 48.29 -5.28
CA MET A 1 -22.48 48.51 -4.10
C MET A 1 -22.18 47.14 -3.54
N GLU A 2 -21.01 46.63 -3.90
CA GLU A 2 -20.48 45.33 -3.53
C GLU A 2 -20.26 45.26 -2.01
N THR A 3 -20.62 44.13 -1.40
CA THR A 3 -20.10 43.75 -0.08
C THR A 3 -19.64 42.30 -0.14
N SER A 4 -18.39 42.12 -0.55
CA SER A 4 -17.60 40.91 -0.35
C SER A 4 -17.06 40.90 1.07
N MET A 5 -17.57 40.01 1.93
CA MET A 5 -16.88 39.60 3.15
C MET A 5 -16.05 38.37 2.82
N ARG A 6 -14.73 38.55 2.74
CA ARG A 6 -13.74 37.46 2.78
C ARG A 6 -13.59 37.00 4.23
N THR A 7 -14.11 35.83 4.56
CA THR A 7 -13.73 35.08 5.76
C THR A 7 -12.93 33.86 5.32
N GLY A 8 -11.60 33.95 5.43
CA GLY A 8 -10.69 32.82 5.19
C GLY A 8 -10.82 31.79 6.30
N ILE A 9 -11.01 30.53 5.92
CA ILE A 9 -10.94 29.35 6.79
C ILE A 9 -9.47 28.93 6.90
N PRO A 10 -8.94 28.60 8.09
CA PRO A 10 -7.55 28.22 8.27
C PRO A 10 -7.28 26.80 7.75
N ILE A 11 -6.22 26.65 6.94
CA ILE A 11 -5.70 25.36 6.48
C ILE A 11 -4.84 24.74 7.59
N PRO A 12 -5.06 23.47 8.00
CA PRO A 12 -4.19 22.80 8.95
C PRO A 12 -2.83 22.48 8.30
N GLN A 13 -1.74 22.84 8.98
CA GLN A 13 -0.38 22.46 8.60
C GLN A 13 -0.22 20.94 8.72
N ILE A 14 -0.07 20.26 7.59
CA ILE A 14 0.36 18.86 7.55
C ILE A 14 1.86 18.83 7.86
N LEU A 15 2.19 18.23 8.99
CA LEU A 15 3.55 18.02 9.48
C LEU A 15 4.18 16.87 8.69
N VAL A 16 4.99 17.18 7.67
CA VAL A 16 5.82 16.18 7.00
C VAL A 16 7.06 15.93 7.86
N SER A 17 7.05 14.83 8.62
CA SER A 17 8.22 14.35 9.36
C SER A 17 9.17 13.62 8.40
N ALA A 18 10.10 14.36 7.80
CA ALA A 18 11.23 13.76 7.10
C ALA A 18 12.28 13.32 8.14
N ARG A 19 12.38 12.01 8.39
CA ARG A 19 13.47 11.41 9.18
C ARG A 19 14.80 11.60 8.44
N LEU A 20 15.58 12.59 8.88
CA LEU A 20 17.01 12.67 8.61
C LEU A 20 17.74 11.69 9.53
N ILE A 21 18.37 10.68 8.93
CA ILE A 21 19.31 9.78 9.60
C ILE A 21 20.53 10.61 10.01
N GLN A 22 20.60 11.01 11.28
CA GLN A 22 21.80 11.55 11.90
C GLN A 22 22.63 10.39 12.47
N SER A 23 23.78 10.12 11.84
CA SER A 23 24.84 9.34 12.43
C SER A 23 25.51 10.16 13.55
N GLY A 24 25.42 9.67 14.79
CA GLY A 24 26.03 10.28 15.95
C GLY A 24 27.53 10.02 16.01
N LEU A 25 28.34 11.08 15.89
CA LEU A 25 29.66 11.14 16.50
C LEU A 25 29.69 12.30 17.50
N HIS A 26 29.64 11.95 18.79
CA HIS A 26 29.83 12.87 19.90
C HIS A 26 31.32 13.25 20.03
N LEU A 27 31.67 14.49 19.71
CA LEU A 27 32.90 15.12 20.19
C LEU A 27 32.55 16.22 21.19
N ARG A 28 32.63 15.87 22.48
CA ARG A 28 32.62 16.84 23.59
C ARG A 28 33.99 17.51 23.66
N SER A 29 34.11 18.76 23.24
CA SER A 29 35.28 19.58 23.58
C SER A 29 35.09 20.21 24.97
N GLY A 30 35.62 19.54 26.00
CA GLY A 30 35.72 20.10 27.34
C GLY A 30 36.78 21.20 27.37
N ILE A 31 36.36 22.46 27.55
CA ILE A 31 37.24 23.57 27.88
C ILE A 31 37.64 23.41 29.35
N ARG A 32 38.80 22.77 29.61
CA ARG A 32 39.47 22.87 30.92
C ARG A 32 40.38 24.11 30.90
N LYS A 33 40.04 25.09 31.74
CA LYS A 33 40.96 26.14 32.18
C LYS A 33 42.11 25.49 32.97
N ASN A 34 43.29 25.38 32.38
CA ASN A 34 44.52 25.19 33.14
C ASN A 34 45.22 26.55 33.29
N GLN A 35 45.07 27.14 34.46
CA GLN A 35 45.97 28.19 34.94
C GLN A 35 47.33 27.54 35.18
N ILE A 36 48.33 27.94 34.39
CA ILE A 36 49.73 27.65 34.68
C ILE A 36 50.29 28.87 35.41
N PHE A 37 50.49 28.69 36.72
CA PHE A 37 51.32 29.55 37.56
C PHE A 37 52.78 29.37 37.11
N LEU A 38 53.44 30.45 36.68
CA LEU A 38 54.91 30.50 36.61
C LEU A 38 55.39 31.60 37.56
N GLN A 39 56.02 31.17 38.65
CA GLN A 39 56.82 32.02 39.52
C GLN A 39 58.04 32.55 38.74
N PRO A 40 58.55 33.76 39.06
CA PRO A 40 59.74 34.28 38.42
C PRO A 40 60.99 33.69 39.06
N PRO A 41 62.03 33.38 38.28
CA PRO A 41 63.38 33.40 38.81
C PRO A 41 64.21 34.51 38.17
N LEU A 42 64.84 35.26 39.08
CA LEU A 42 66.22 35.76 38.98
C LEU A 42 66.48 36.94 38.03
N TYR A 43 66.72 38.07 38.71
CA TYR A 43 67.60 39.17 38.31
C TYR A 43 68.86 38.67 37.59
N CYS A 44 69.16 39.26 36.44
CA CYS A 44 70.49 39.30 35.86
C CYS A 44 70.81 40.76 35.47
N PRO A 45 71.87 41.38 36.00
CA PRO A 45 72.23 42.74 35.64
C PRO A 45 73.08 42.69 34.37
N HIS A 46 72.55 43.22 33.26
CA HIS A 46 73.40 43.51 32.11
C HIS A 46 73.49 44.99 31.83
N THR A 47 74.73 45.45 31.90
CA THR A 47 75.25 46.78 31.68
C THR A 47 75.15 47.15 30.20
N GLY A 48 75.17 48.45 29.94
CA GLY A 48 74.64 49.01 28.72
C GLY A 48 75.42 48.68 27.45
N ARG A 49 74.68 48.61 26.36
CA ARG A 49 75.14 49.07 25.05
C ARG A 49 73.95 49.69 24.34
N LYS A 50 73.98 51.01 24.13
CA LYS A 50 73.05 51.69 23.22
C LYS A 50 73.25 51.10 21.83
N MET A 51 72.44 50.12 21.44
CA MET A 51 72.36 49.71 20.05
C MET A 51 71.60 50.80 19.30
N ASN A 52 72.33 51.45 18.39
CA ASN A 52 71.76 52.31 17.35
C ASN A 52 70.49 51.66 16.79
N ARG A 53 69.37 52.40 16.82
CA ARG A 53 68.25 52.14 15.91
C ARG A 53 68.79 52.25 14.49
N LYS A 54 69.29 51.13 13.95
CA LYS A 54 69.30 50.97 12.50
C LYS A 54 67.84 50.93 12.12
N THR A 55 67.38 52.03 11.53
CA THR A 55 66.16 52.09 10.73
C THR A 55 66.10 50.82 9.90
N ILE A 56 65.12 49.96 10.20
CA ILE A 56 64.72 48.90 9.29
C ILE A 56 64.46 49.63 7.96
N PRO A 57 65.11 49.27 6.85
CA PRO A 57 64.78 49.90 5.58
C PRO A 57 63.28 49.72 5.35
N ASP A 58 62.59 50.79 4.97
CA ASP A 58 61.19 50.75 4.56
C ASP A 58 61.03 49.78 3.39
N ILE A 59 60.82 48.49 3.69
CA ILE A 59 60.39 47.49 2.71
C ILE A 59 58.92 47.74 2.31
N LEU A 60 58.24 48.66 2.99
CA LEU A 60 56.88 49.12 2.71
C LEU A 60 56.81 50.45 1.92
N GLY A 61 57.92 50.90 1.32
CA GLY A 61 57.95 52.14 0.53
C GLY A 61 57.40 52.02 -0.90
N ASN A 62 56.89 50.86 -1.31
CA ASN A 62 56.36 50.64 -2.66
C ASN A 62 54.89 50.17 -2.63
N GLU A 63 53.99 51.12 -2.38
CA GLU A 63 52.52 50.98 -2.37
C GLU A 63 51.93 50.64 -3.77
N SER A 64 52.75 50.60 -4.82
CA SER A 64 52.32 50.46 -6.23
C SER A 64 51.78 49.08 -6.64
N GLY A 65 51.51 48.18 -5.68
CA GLY A 65 50.86 46.88 -5.90
C GLY A 65 49.67 46.58 -4.96
N VAL A 66 49.47 47.37 -3.91
CA VAL A 66 48.43 47.13 -2.88
C VAL A 66 47.03 47.36 -3.48
N ALA A 67 46.87 48.37 -4.32
CA ALA A 67 45.63 48.63 -5.04
C ALA A 67 45.20 47.40 -5.88
N LEU A 68 46.15 46.75 -6.58
CA LEU A 68 45.86 45.55 -7.37
C LEU A 68 45.36 44.40 -6.49
N LEU A 69 46.00 44.15 -5.34
CA LEU A 69 45.58 43.10 -4.40
C LEU A 69 44.19 43.36 -3.80
N ILE A 70 43.87 44.61 -3.48
CA ILE A 70 42.53 45.00 -3.01
C ILE A 70 41.50 44.79 -4.12
N THR A 71 41.78 45.23 -5.35
CA THR A 71 40.86 45.00 -6.47
C THR A 71 40.63 43.52 -6.76
N LEU A 72 41.68 42.70 -6.76
CA LEU A 72 41.57 41.25 -6.94
C LEU A 72 40.78 40.59 -5.81
N SER A 73 40.96 41.03 -4.57
CA SER A 73 40.21 40.52 -3.42
C SER A 73 38.73 40.86 -3.52
N ILE A 74 38.40 42.10 -3.89
CA ILE A 74 37.01 42.53 -4.12
C ILE A 74 36.39 41.74 -5.27
N ILE A 75 37.11 41.59 -6.39
CA ILE A 75 36.64 40.81 -7.54
C ILE A 75 36.43 39.34 -7.15
N ALA A 76 37.34 38.72 -6.39
CA ALA A 76 37.21 37.34 -5.93
C ALA A 76 35.98 37.14 -5.03
N ILE A 77 35.72 38.09 -4.12
CA ILE A 77 34.51 38.06 -3.27
C ILE A 77 33.26 38.23 -4.12
N LEU A 78 33.23 39.21 -5.03
CA LEU A 78 32.09 39.44 -5.92
C LEU A 78 31.79 38.23 -6.81
N LEU A 79 32.82 37.59 -7.37
CA LEU A 79 32.67 36.37 -8.17
C LEU A 79 32.12 35.21 -7.34
N SER A 80 32.64 35.01 -6.14
CA SER A 80 32.17 33.96 -5.22
C SER A 80 30.70 34.16 -4.85
N VAL A 81 30.31 35.37 -4.46
CA VAL A 81 28.93 35.73 -4.12
C VAL A 81 28.01 35.58 -5.33
N SER A 82 28.43 36.08 -6.50
CA SER A 82 27.64 35.97 -7.72
C SER A 82 27.42 34.52 -8.14
N LEU A 83 28.43 33.66 -8.01
CA LEU A 83 28.33 32.24 -8.34
C LEU A 83 27.38 31.51 -7.38
N GLU A 84 27.50 31.78 -6.07
CA GLU A 84 26.62 31.17 -5.07
C GLU A 84 25.16 31.64 -5.24
N LEU A 85 24.94 32.92 -5.56
CA LEU A 85 23.60 33.44 -5.84
C LEU A 85 22.99 32.80 -7.08
N ASN A 86 23.76 32.66 -8.17
CA ASN A 86 23.29 31.97 -9.38
C ASN A 86 22.91 30.52 -9.08
N ARG A 87 23.76 29.80 -8.33
CA ARG A 87 23.49 28.42 -7.90
C ARG A 87 22.18 28.32 -7.12
N ARG A 88 21.95 29.22 -6.16
CA ARG A 88 20.71 29.26 -5.35
C ARG A 88 19.47 29.56 -6.18
N VAL A 89 19.55 30.54 -7.08
CA VAL A 89 18.43 30.89 -7.98
C VAL A 89 18.09 29.69 -8.87
N LYS A 90 19.10 29.04 -9.45
CA LYS A 90 18.89 27.85 -10.31
C LYS A 90 18.21 26.71 -9.54
N ILE A 91 18.69 26.40 -8.34
CA ILE A 91 18.05 25.39 -7.48
C ILE A 91 16.61 25.78 -7.16
N GLY A 92 16.38 27.05 -6.79
CA GLY A 92 15.04 27.56 -6.48
C GLY A 92 14.05 27.41 -7.64
N ILE A 93 14.49 27.71 -8.87
CA ILE A 93 13.66 27.54 -10.08
C ILE A 93 13.32 26.06 -10.31
N ILE A 94 14.31 25.17 -10.25
CA ILE A 94 14.10 23.73 -10.48
C ILE A 94 13.17 23.13 -9.42
N THR A 95 13.34 23.52 -8.15
CA THR A 95 12.47 23.08 -7.06
C THR A 95 11.05 23.61 -7.22
N ALA A 96 10.87 24.88 -7.61
CA ALA A 96 9.55 25.45 -7.86
C ALA A 96 8.83 24.77 -9.04
N GLU A 97 9.56 24.49 -10.12
CA GLU A 97 9.03 23.76 -11.28
C GLU A 97 8.65 22.32 -10.92
N THR A 98 9.52 21.61 -10.21
CA THR A 98 9.26 20.24 -9.72
C THR A 98 8.05 20.21 -8.80
N GLY A 99 7.98 21.12 -7.82
CA GLY A 99 6.85 21.18 -6.89
C GLY A 99 5.52 21.52 -7.58
N LYS A 100 5.56 22.37 -8.62
CA LYS A 100 4.37 22.62 -9.46
C LYS A 100 3.93 21.35 -10.19
N ILE A 101 4.86 20.61 -10.79
CA ILE A 101 4.54 19.37 -11.53
C ILE A 101 3.98 18.31 -10.58
N ASP A 102 4.59 18.12 -9.40
CA ASP A 102 4.16 17.13 -8.43
C ASP A 102 2.74 17.45 -7.90
N TYR A 103 2.45 18.74 -7.67
CA TYR A 103 1.11 19.19 -7.32
C TYR A 103 0.10 18.89 -8.44
N GLN A 104 0.44 19.18 -9.70
CA GLN A 104 -0.42 18.87 -10.85
C GLN A 104 -0.69 17.36 -11.00
N LEU A 105 0.33 16.52 -10.83
CA LEU A 105 0.19 15.06 -10.84
C LEU A 105 -0.76 14.58 -9.75
N MET A 106 -0.61 15.09 -8.53
CA MET A 106 -1.47 14.72 -7.40
C MET A 106 -2.93 15.10 -7.66
N GLU A 107 -3.19 16.33 -8.08
CA GLU A 107 -4.56 16.82 -8.37
C GLU A 107 -5.21 16.06 -9.53
N MET A 108 -4.43 15.70 -10.55
CA MET A 108 -4.90 14.83 -11.62
C MET A 108 -5.26 13.43 -11.09
N ALA A 109 -4.43 12.86 -10.22
CA ALA A 109 -4.67 11.53 -9.68
C ALA A 109 -5.92 11.52 -8.77
N GLU A 110 -6.06 12.51 -7.91
CA GLU A 110 -7.26 12.72 -7.09
C GLU A 110 -8.52 12.93 -7.96
N SER A 111 -8.40 13.64 -9.07
CA SER A 111 -9.50 13.77 -10.04
C SER A 111 -9.92 12.41 -10.59
N GLY A 112 -8.96 11.57 -10.98
CA GLY A 112 -9.20 10.19 -11.41
C GLY A 112 -9.92 9.36 -10.35
N ILE A 113 -9.46 9.41 -9.10
CA ILE A 113 -10.12 8.75 -7.96
C ILE A 113 -11.57 9.24 -7.79
N ASN A 114 -11.80 10.55 -7.88
CA ASN A 114 -13.14 11.11 -7.70
C ASN A 114 -14.10 10.73 -8.83
N ILE A 115 -13.60 10.61 -10.07
CA ILE A 115 -14.36 10.06 -11.21
C ILE A 115 -14.77 8.62 -10.94
N ALA A 116 -13.82 7.78 -10.50
CA ALA A 116 -14.10 6.39 -10.15
C ALA A 116 -15.12 6.26 -9.00
N LYS A 117 -15.01 7.11 -7.96
CA LYS A 117 -16.01 7.17 -6.88
C LYS A 117 -17.39 7.55 -7.40
N ALA A 118 -17.48 8.54 -8.29
CA ALA A 118 -18.75 8.94 -8.88
C ALA A 118 -19.36 7.82 -9.73
N LEU A 119 -18.54 7.09 -10.49
CA LEU A 119 -18.97 5.91 -11.25
C LEU A 119 -19.53 4.82 -10.33
N LEU A 120 -18.84 4.47 -9.25
CA LEU A 120 -19.31 3.48 -8.28
C LEU A 120 -20.59 3.91 -7.54
N VAL A 121 -20.78 5.22 -7.33
CA VAL A 121 -22.03 5.75 -6.76
C VAL A 121 -23.17 5.68 -7.77
N LYS A 122 -22.93 6.03 -9.04
CA LYS A 122 -23.91 5.87 -10.13
C LYS A 122 -24.36 4.41 -10.21
N ASP A 123 -23.41 3.50 -10.29
CA ASP A 123 -23.63 2.06 -10.32
C ASP A 123 -24.53 1.57 -9.17
N ALA A 124 -24.24 1.96 -7.92
CA ALA A 124 -25.05 1.56 -6.77
C ALA A 124 -26.48 2.13 -6.72
N ASN A 125 -26.75 3.18 -7.50
CA ASN A 125 -28.11 3.71 -7.66
C ASN A 125 -28.91 2.92 -8.71
N GLU A 126 -28.22 2.32 -9.69
CA GLU A 126 -28.83 1.63 -10.83
C GLU A 126 -28.93 0.11 -10.58
N ASN A 127 -27.93 -0.47 -9.91
CA ASN A 127 -27.78 -1.91 -9.69
C ASN A 127 -27.69 -2.27 -8.20
N ASN A 128 -28.01 -3.54 -7.90
CA ASN A 128 -27.89 -4.13 -6.55
C ASN A 128 -26.87 -5.28 -6.49
N ILE A 129 -26.17 -5.54 -7.58
CA ILE A 129 -25.09 -6.51 -7.67
C ILE A 129 -23.82 -5.78 -8.11
N ASP A 130 -22.67 -6.42 -7.93
CA ASP A 130 -21.39 -5.95 -8.44
C ASP A 130 -20.72 -7.07 -9.22
N SER A 131 -20.29 -6.83 -10.45
CA SER A 131 -19.76 -7.87 -11.32
C SER A 131 -18.68 -7.38 -12.28
N VAL A 132 -17.91 -8.31 -12.85
CA VAL A 132 -16.93 -8.02 -13.92
C VAL A 132 -17.56 -7.53 -15.23
N GLN A 133 -18.90 -7.52 -15.31
CA GLN A 133 -19.65 -7.12 -16.50
C GLN A 133 -20.01 -5.63 -16.52
N GLU A 134 -19.67 -4.89 -15.46
CA GLU A 134 -20.08 -3.50 -15.28
C GLU A 134 -19.04 -2.49 -15.81
N GLU A 135 -19.50 -1.28 -16.11
CA GLU A 135 -18.67 -0.20 -16.66
C GLU A 135 -17.42 0.11 -15.81
N TRP A 136 -17.53 -0.03 -14.48
CA TRP A 136 -16.42 0.22 -13.56
C TRP A 136 -15.33 -0.84 -13.66
N SER A 137 -15.65 -2.05 -14.14
CA SER A 137 -14.71 -3.17 -14.27
C SER A 137 -14.10 -3.27 -15.67
N ASP A 138 -14.65 -2.57 -16.67
CA ASP A 138 -14.18 -2.59 -18.05
C ASP A 138 -13.11 -1.50 -18.31
N PRO A 139 -11.85 -1.87 -18.61
CA PRO A 139 -10.79 -0.90 -18.91
C PRO A 139 -11.13 0.02 -20.09
N GLU A 140 -11.83 -0.46 -21.12
CA GLU A 140 -12.16 0.34 -22.29
C GLU A 140 -13.23 1.38 -21.96
N ALA A 141 -14.24 1.00 -21.17
CA ALA A 141 -15.26 1.92 -20.67
C ALA A 141 -14.63 3.03 -19.80
N LEU A 142 -13.72 2.68 -18.89
CA LEU A 142 -12.99 3.65 -18.06
C LEU A 142 -12.15 4.61 -18.91
N ASP A 143 -11.40 4.10 -19.89
CA ASP A 143 -10.60 4.92 -20.81
C ASP A 143 -11.48 5.90 -21.60
N ASN A 144 -12.66 5.47 -22.04
CA ASN A 144 -13.61 6.32 -22.75
C ASN A 144 -14.17 7.43 -21.85
N ILE A 145 -14.50 7.12 -20.59
CA ILE A 145 -14.95 8.12 -19.61
C ILE A 145 -13.85 9.17 -19.39
N ILE A 146 -12.60 8.75 -19.15
CA ILE A 146 -11.48 9.68 -18.94
C ILE A 146 -11.23 10.56 -20.16
N LYS A 147 -11.24 9.99 -21.37
CA LYS A 147 -11.08 10.74 -22.63
C LYS A 147 -12.17 11.79 -22.80
N SER A 148 -13.41 11.49 -22.43
CA SER A 148 -14.54 12.42 -22.55
C SER A 148 -14.43 13.64 -21.64
N ILE A 149 -13.81 13.49 -20.46
CA ILE A 149 -13.60 14.58 -19.50
C ILE A 149 -12.48 15.52 -19.98
N GLY A 150 -11.41 14.95 -20.54
CA GLY A 150 -10.31 15.69 -21.16
C GLY A 150 -9.36 16.37 -20.16
N PHE A 151 -8.15 15.83 -20.03
CA PHE A 151 -7.12 16.34 -19.11
C PHE A 151 -5.98 17.15 -19.79
N GLY A 152 -6.28 17.74 -20.95
CA GLY A 152 -5.31 18.56 -21.70
C GLY A 152 -4.08 17.76 -22.13
N ASN A 153 -2.91 18.11 -21.58
CA ASN A 153 -1.63 17.47 -21.91
C ASN A 153 -1.28 16.26 -21.02
N GLY A 154 -2.17 15.88 -20.10
CA GLY A 154 -1.97 14.76 -19.19
C GLY A 154 -2.83 13.55 -19.54
N ASP A 155 -2.32 12.37 -19.20
CA ASP A 155 -3.00 11.08 -19.39
C ASP A 155 -3.30 10.46 -18.03
N ILE A 156 -4.51 9.93 -17.88
CA ILE A 156 -4.97 9.23 -16.67
C ILE A 156 -5.48 7.86 -17.10
N LYS A 157 -5.00 6.80 -16.46
CA LYS A 157 -5.55 5.46 -16.60
C LYS A 157 -6.10 5.01 -15.26
N LEU A 158 -7.36 4.62 -15.26
CA LEU A 158 -8.04 4.11 -14.07
C LEU A 158 -8.09 2.59 -14.08
N LYS A 159 -7.96 2.00 -12.89
CA LYS A 159 -8.31 0.61 -12.64
C LYS A 159 -9.11 0.53 -11.36
N ILE A 160 -10.18 -0.24 -11.36
CA ILE A 160 -11.03 -0.46 -10.20
C ILE A 160 -11.09 -1.95 -9.97
N PHE A 161 -10.88 -2.36 -8.72
CA PHE A 161 -10.89 -3.76 -8.30
C PHE A 161 -11.87 -3.94 -7.15
N ASP A 162 -12.66 -4.99 -7.22
CA ASP A 162 -13.52 -5.39 -6.10
C ASP A 162 -12.70 -6.14 -5.04
N GLU A 163 -12.61 -5.58 -3.84
CA GLU A 163 -11.90 -6.19 -2.73
C GLU A 163 -12.72 -7.33 -2.09
N MET A 164 -14.04 -7.35 -2.27
CA MET A 164 -14.88 -8.42 -1.74
C MET A 164 -14.85 -9.69 -2.60
N GLY A 165 -14.30 -9.65 -3.82
CA GLY A 165 -13.99 -10.85 -4.60
C GLY A 165 -12.81 -11.66 -4.03
N LYS A 166 -12.05 -11.09 -3.08
CA LYS A 166 -10.84 -11.67 -2.50
C LYS A 166 -11.12 -12.34 -1.15
N ILE A 167 -10.21 -13.21 -0.72
CA ILE A 167 -10.25 -13.82 0.62
C ILE A 167 -9.89 -12.77 1.66
N GLN A 168 -10.80 -12.54 2.60
CA GLN A 168 -10.62 -11.59 3.70
C GLN A 168 -9.76 -12.26 4.79
N VAL A 169 -8.49 -11.88 4.92
CA VAL A 169 -7.56 -12.51 5.87
C VAL A 169 -8.10 -12.42 7.30
N ASN A 170 -8.57 -11.23 7.68
CA ASN A 170 -9.12 -10.96 9.01
C ASN A 170 -10.43 -11.72 9.31
N ALA A 171 -11.01 -12.43 8.33
CA ALA A 171 -12.20 -13.26 8.54
C ALA A 171 -11.89 -14.68 9.03
N LEU A 172 -10.62 -15.05 9.20
CA LEU A 172 -10.21 -16.33 9.80
C LEU A 172 -10.74 -16.52 11.23
N ILE A 173 -10.99 -15.42 11.94
CA ILE A 173 -11.73 -15.39 13.22
C ILE A 173 -13.10 -14.71 13.04
N ASN A 174 -14.08 -15.08 13.87
CA ASN A 174 -15.47 -14.60 13.75
C ASN A 174 -15.65 -13.13 14.14
N GLU A 175 -14.86 -12.68 15.11
CA GLU A 175 -14.85 -11.30 15.61
C GLU A 175 -13.51 -10.99 16.26
N TYR A 176 -13.12 -9.71 16.22
CA TYR A 176 -11.97 -9.18 16.93
C TYR A 176 -12.38 -8.00 17.83
N PRO A 177 -11.89 -7.87 19.08
CA PRO A 177 -11.09 -8.86 19.81
C PRO A 177 -11.85 -10.17 20.03
N GLY A 178 -11.15 -11.30 19.88
CA GLY A 178 -11.69 -12.65 20.01
C GLY A 178 -10.77 -13.71 19.37
N HIS A 179 -11.06 -14.98 19.66
CA HIS A 179 -10.26 -16.15 19.23
C HIS A 179 -11.09 -17.26 18.56
N GLU A 180 -12.40 -17.05 18.38
CA GLU A 180 -13.26 -18.06 17.76
C GLU A 180 -12.98 -18.16 16.26
N VAL A 181 -12.48 -19.31 15.82
CA VAL A 181 -12.16 -19.58 14.42
C VAL A 181 -13.43 -19.63 13.56
N ASN A 182 -13.38 -18.96 12.42
CA ASN A 182 -14.37 -19.09 11.36
C ASN A 182 -14.09 -20.33 10.52
N VAL A 183 -14.80 -21.42 10.83
CA VAL A 183 -14.61 -22.74 10.19
C VAL A 183 -14.75 -22.68 8.67
N ALA A 184 -15.67 -21.85 8.15
CA ALA A 184 -15.87 -21.72 6.71
C ALA A 184 -14.67 -21.05 6.01
N GLN A 185 -14.11 -20.00 6.63
CA GLN A 185 -12.91 -19.34 6.11
C GLN A 185 -11.69 -20.22 6.23
N LYS A 186 -11.52 -20.91 7.36
CA LYS A 186 -10.45 -21.90 7.54
C LYS A 186 -10.45 -22.94 6.42
N GLN A 187 -11.62 -23.48 6.06
CA GLN A 187 -11.73 -24.44 4.95
C GLN A 187 -11.33 -23.85 3.60
N ILE A 188 -11.70 -22.60 3.31
CA ILE A 188 -11.31 -21.91 2.07
C ILE A 188 -9.78 -21.76 2.01
N TRP A 189 -9.15 -21.37 3.11
CA TRP A 189 -7.70 -21.28 3.22
C TRP A 189 -7.00 -22.63 3.03
N GLU A 190 -7.50 -23.69 3.67
CA GLU A 190 -6.98 -25.05 3.51
C GLU A 190 -7.05 -25.49 2.04
N ASN A 191 -8.21 -25.29 1.41
CA ASN A 191 -8.40 -25.62 0.00
C ASN A 191 -7.46 -24.82 -0.90
N LEU A 192 -7.36 -23.51 -0.70
CA LEU A 192 -6.48 -22.65 -1.49
C LEU A 192 -5.01 -23.09 -1.38
N LEU A 193 -4.50 -23.22 -0.15
CA LEU A 193 -3.11 -23.58 0.08
C LEU A 193 -2.78 -24.99 -0.43
N SER A 194 -3.76 -25.91 -0.47
CA SER A 194 -3.58 -27.25 -1.04
C SER A 194 -3.26 -27.25 -2.53
N PHE A 195 -3.58 -26.17 -3.26
CA PHE A 195 -3.17 -26.03 -4.65
C PHE A 195 -1.67 -25.73 -4.78
N PHE A 196 -1.10 -24.96 -3.85
CA PHE A 196 0.28 -24.44 -3.89
C PHE A 196 1.29 -25.24 -3.06
N ILE A 197 0.81 -26.02 -2.10
CA ILE A 197 1.65 -26.78 -1.17
C ILE A 197 1.34 -28.26 -1.35
N SER A 198 2.36 -29.02 -1.75
CA SER A 198 2.21 -30.46 -1.96
C SER A 198 1.91 -31.16 -0.63
N SER A 199 0.99 -32.12 -0.66
CA SER A 199 0.77 -33.02 0.50
C SER A 199 1.95 -33.97 0.72
N ASP A 200 2.80 -34.16 -0.29
CA ASP A 200 4.00 -34.98 -0.18
C ASP A 200 5.16 -34.17 0.44
N LYS A 201 5.44 -34.46 1.71
CA LYS A 201 6.52 -33.82 2.50
C LYS A 201 7.92 -34.04 1.94
N SER A 202 8.11 -35.03 1.06
CA SER A 202 9.38 -35.23 0.36
C SER A 202 9.63 -34.17 -0.72
N GLN A 203 8.56 -33.61 -1.27
CA GLN A 203 8.60 -32.56 -2.31
C GLN A 203 8.48 -31.16 -1.70
N ASP A 204 7.67 -31.03 -0.64
CA ASP A 204 7.39 -29.75 -0.02
C ASP A 204 7.35 -29.87 1.50
N GLN A 205 8.30 -29.24 2.19
CA GLN A 205 8.36 -29.27 3.64
C GLN A 205 7.27 -28.41 4.29
N ARG A 206 6.64 -27.49 3.53
CA ARG A 206 5.62 -26.58 4.05
C ARG A 206 4.37 -27.35 4.49
N ASP A 207 3.64 -26.79 5.44
CA ASP A 207 2.38 -27.35 5.92
C ASP A 207 1.26 -26.30 5.87
N PRO A 208 0.20 -26.50 5.07
CA PRO A 208 -0.94 -25.60 5.04
C PRO A 208 -1.55 -25.39 6.44
N GLN A 209 -1.62 -26.44 7.26
CA GLN A 209 -2.24 -26.36 8.58
C GLN A 209 -1.40 -25.53 9.55
N GLU A 210 -0.07 -25.66 9.50
CA GLU A 210 0.85 -24.85 10.31
C GLU A 210 0.71 -23.37 10.00
N ILE A 211 0.66 -23.02 8.72
CA ILE A 211 0.50 -21.64 8.26
C ILE A 211 -0.85 -21.09 8.73
N ILE A 212 -1.93 -21.84 8.54
CA ILE A 212 -3.28 -21.39 8.93
C ILE A 212 -3.40 -21.25 10.45
N ASN A 213 -2.85 -22.18 11.22
CA ASN A 213 -2.85 -22.08 12.69
C ASN A 213 -2.01 -20.88 13.15
N SER A 214 -0.85 -20.64 12.52
CA SER A 214 -0.01 -19.46 12.82
C SER A 214 -0.69 -18.14 12.44
N LEU A 215 -1.51 -18.13 11.38
CA LEU A 215 -2.35 -16.97 11.01
C LEU A 215 -3.47 -16.71 12.02
N ILE A 216 -4.06 -17.77 12.59
CA ILE A 216 -5.10 -17.67 13.61
C ILE A 216 -4.49 -17.08 14.90
N ASP A 217 -3.38 -17.64 15.38
CA ASP A 217 -2.66 -17.15 16.57
C ASP A 217 -2.18 -15.69 16.36
N TRP A 218 -1.81 -15.31 15.13
CA TRP A 218 -1.45 -13.91 14.83
C TRP A 218 -2.62 -12.93 14.98
N LEU A 219 -3.84 -13.40 14.68
CA LEU A 219 -5.06 -12.59 14.64
C LEU A 219 -5.78 -12.50 15.98
N ASP A 220 -5.75 -13.57 16.76
CA ASP A 220 -6.52 -13.63 17.99
C ASP A 220 -5.96 -12.69 19.07
N ASP A 221 -6.78 -12.38 20.07
CA ASP A 221 -6.43 -11.43 21.13
C ASP A 221 -5.76 -12.08 22.35
N LEU A 222 -5.39 -13.37 22.27
CA LEU A 222 -4.89 -14.16 23.39
C LEU A 222 -3.39 -14.44 23.27
N ASP A 223 -2.57 -13.57 23.86
CA ASP A 223 -1.14 -13.89 24.03
C ASP A 223 -0.96 -14.96 25.13
N GLY A 224 -0.59 -16.20 24.77
CA GLY A 224 -0.51 -17.31 25.72
C GLY A 224 0.39 -18.48 25.34
N GLU A 225 0.46 -19.49 26.22
CA GLU A 225 1.17 -20.76 25.96
C GLU A 225 0.37 -21.74 25.08
N ALA A 226 -0.90 -21.45 24.80
CA ALA A 226 -1.79 -22.33 24.06
C ALA A 226 -1.84 -21.92 22.59
N ILE A 227 -0.93 -22.47 21.78
CA ILE A 227 -0.98 -22.35 20.32
C ILE A 227 -2.25 -22.98 19.74
N THR A 228 -2.76 -22.46 18.62
CA THR A 228 -3.87 -23.10 17.91
C THR A 228 -3.43 -24.45 17.34
N GLY A 229 -4.19 -25.50 17.67
CA GLY A 229 -3.93 -26.86 17.21
C GLY A 229 -2.65 -27.44 17.81
N ILE A 230 -1.75 -27.94 16.95
CA ILE A 230 -0.45 -28.50 17.35
C ILE A 230 0.75 -27.80 16.68
N SER A 231 0.47 -26.83 15.79
CA SER A 231 1.45 -26.22 14.89
C SER A 231 1.28 -24.71 14.75
N GLY A 232 0.57 -24.07 15.69
CA GLY A 232 0.47 -22.61 15.77
C GLY A 232 1.78 -21.94 16.21
N ALA A 233 1.74 -20.62 16.29
CA ALA A 233 2.88 -19.78 16.61
C ALA A 233 2.44 -18.49 17.33
N GLU A 234 2.80 -18.42 18.61
CA GLU A 234 2.54 -17.28 19.50
C GLU A 234 3.81 -16.43 19.73
N SER A 235 3.72 -15.41 20.57
CA SER A 235 4.86 -14.55 20.91
C SER A 235 6.12 -15.32 21.33
N SER A 236 5.98 -16.45 22.03
CA SER A 236 7.12 -17.29 22.44
C SER A 236 7.95 -17.81 21.26
N TYR A 237 7.29 -18.14 20.13
CA TYR A 237 7.96 -18.55 18.91
C TYR A 237 8.70 -17.36 18.28
N TYR A 238 8.01 -16.24 18.08
CA TYR A 238 8.58 -15.07 17.39
C TYR A 238 9.70 -14.39 18.18
N GLU A 239 9.65 -14.41 19.51
CA GLU A 239 10.72 -13.91 20.38
C GLU A 239 11.96 -14.83 20.40
N SER A 240 11.84 -16.07 19.89
CA SER A 240 12.97 -17.01 19.77
C SER A 240 13.75 -16.89 18.46
N LEU A 241 13.25 -16.10 17.50
CA LEU A 241 13.90 -15.89 16.20
C LEU A 241 15.20 -15.09 16.34
N GLU A 242 16.08 -15.18 15.33
CA GLU A 242 17.35 -14.44 15.30
C GLU A 242 17.14 -12.92 15.48
N ILE A 243 16.09 -12.39 14.85
CA ILE A 243 15.60 -11.03 15.07
C ILE A 243 14.26 -11.17 15.80
N PRO A 244 14.25 -11.03 17.13
CA PRO A 244 13.05 -11.30 17.92
C PRO A 244 12.01 -10.19 17.76
N TYR A 245 10.75 -10.59 17.67
CA TYR A 245 9.59 -9.71 17.71
C TYR A 245 8.42 -10.44 18.38
N ARG A 246 7.34 -9.70 18.64
CA ARG A 246 6.13 -10.26 19.25
C ARG A 246 5.07 -10.56 18.22
N CYS A 247 4.22 -11.52 18.55
CA CYS A 247 2.97 -11.73 17.84
C CYS A 247 2.12 -10.45 17.91
N ALA A 248 1.38 -10.13 16.85
CA ALA A 248 0.65 -8.86 16.78
C ALA A 248 -0.63 -8.88 17.64
N ASN A 249 -1.30 -10.02 17.70
CA ASN A 249 -2.54 -10.28 18.42
C ASN A 249 -3.64 -9.25 18.09
N ARG A 250 -3.75 -8.97 16.78
CA ARG A 250 -4.63 -7.95 16.21
C ARG A 250 -4.95 -8.21 14.74
N GLU A 251 -5.94 -7.49 14.21
CA GLU A 251 -6.19 -7.52 12.78
C GLU A 251 -4.98 -7.07 11.94
N PHE A 252 -4.89 -7.61 10.73
CA PHE A 252 -3.99 -7.11 9.70
C PHE A 252 -4.50 -5.77 9.15
N PHE A 253 -3.62 -4.78 9.07
CA PHE A 253 -3.87 -3.48 8.43
C PHE A 253 -3.24 -3.39 7.04
N ASP A 254 -2.24 -4.21 6.77
CA ASP A 254 -1.58 -4.34 5.48
C ASP A 254 -1.26 -5.79 5.13
N LEU A 255 -1.34 -6.14 3.84
CA LEU A 255 -1.04 -7.50 3.38
C LEU A 255 0.44 -7.88 3.54
N ASN A 256 1.35 -6.90 3.57
CA ASN A 256 2.76 -7.18 3.81
C ASN A 256 3.04 -7.71 5.23
N GLU A 257 2.11 -7.50 6.18
CA GLU A 257 2.23 -8.05 7.52
C GLU A 257 2.19 -9.58 7.52
N LEU A 258 1.60 -10.21 6.49
CA LEU A 258 1.59 -11.66 6.33
C LEU A 258 3.00 -12.24 6.30
N PHE A 259 4.01 -11.50 5.83
CA PHE A 259 5.40 -11.98 5.79
C PHE A 259 6.07 -12.12 7.17
N PHE A 260 5.45 -11.63 8.24
CA PHE A 260 5.90 -11.87 9.61
C PHE A 260 5.31 -13.14 10.22
N VAL A 261 4.31 -13.74 9.57
CA VAL A 261 3.68 -14.96 10.08
C VAL A 261 4.50 -16.17 9.70
N LYS A 262 4.66 -17.09 10.65
CA LYS A 262 5.38 -18.35 10.44
C LYS A 262 4.86 -19.10 9.20
N GLY A 263 5.79 -19.51 8.33
CA GLY A 263 5.51 -20.29 7.13
C GLY A 263 5.05 -19.50 5.91
N ILE A 264 4.79 -18.19 6.04
CA ILE A 264 4.49 -17.32 4.89
C ILE A 264 5.79 -16.84 4.24
N SER A 265 5.89 -16.99 2.92
CA SER A 265 7.01 -16.51 2.14
C SER A 265 6.52 -15.85 0.85
N LYS A 266 7.40 -15.08 0.18
CA LYS A 266 7.08 -14.47 -1.13
C LYS A 266 6.68 -15.49 -2.18
N ASN A 267 7.18 -16.72 -2.06
CA ASN A 267 6.93 -17.83 -2.97
C ASN A 267 5.84 -18.77 -2.42
N MET A 268 5.05 -18.35 -1.42
CA MET A 268 3.93 -19.16 -0.92
C MET A 268 2.94 -19.49 -2.03
N LEU A 269 2.69 -18.55 -2.93
CA LEU A 269 1.78 -18.68 -4.06
C LEU A 269 2.52 -18.97 -5.39
N SER A 270 3.82 -19.26 -5.34
CA SER A 270 4.53 -19.68 -6.55
C SER A 270 4.01 -21.05 -7.01
N GLN A 271 3.94 -21.25 -8.32
CA GLN A 271 3.37 -22.44 -8.93
C GLN A 271 3.93 -23.72 -8.30
N ALA A 272 3.05 -24.57 -7.76
CA ALA A 272 3.31 -25.99 -7.76
C ALA A 272 3.11 -26.48 -9.20
N GLU A 273 3.91 -27.45 -9.66
CA GLU A 273 3.92 -27.94 -11.05
C GLU A 273 2.52 -28.33 -11.60
N ASN A 274 1.55 -28.60 -10.73
CA ASN A 274 0.17 -28.97 -11.08
C ASN A 274 -0.84 -27.80 -11.20
N ILE A 275 -0.47 -26.57 -10.84
CA ILE A 275 -1.34 -25.37 -10.90
C ILE A 275 -1.47 -24.86 -12.33
N GLY A 276 -0.41 -25.03 -13.14
CA GLY A 276 -0.36 -24.68 -14.56
C GLY A 276 -1.65 -25.05 -15.29
N ASN A 277 -2.03 -26.32 -15.18
CA ASN A 277 -3.17 -26.88 -15.90
C ASN A 277 -4.55 -26.50 -15.31
N LEU A 278 -4.60 -26.05 -14.05
CA LEU A 278 -5.85 -25.72 -13.36
C LEU A 278 -6.27 -24.26 -13.56
N PHE A 279 -5.32 -23.35 -13.76
CA PHE A 279 -5.58 -21.91 -13.76
C PHE A 279 -5.03 -21.17 -14.96
N PHE A 280 -4.20 -21.82 -15.79
CA PHE A 280 -3.53 -21.18 -16.92
C PHE A 280 -3.74 -22.00 -18.20
N ASP A 281 -4.12 -21.30 -19.26
CA ASP A 281 -4.38 -21.89 -20.56
C ASP A 281 -3.04 -22.20 -21.27
N GLN A 282 -2.81 -23.44 -21.68
CA GLN A 282 -1.54 -23.85 -22.32
C GLN A 282 -1.40 -23.32 -23.75
N ASP A 283 -2.48 -22.80 -24.34
CA ASP A 283 -2.52 -22.41 -25.75
C ASP A 283 -1.93 -21.02 -26.03
N ASN A 284 -1.61 -20.23 -24.99
CA ASN A 284 -0.83 -18.99 -25.13
C ASN A 284 0.69 -19.27 -25.03
N GLN A 285 1.23 -19.98 -26.03
CA GLN A 285 2.66 -20.31 -26.12
C GLN A 285 3.58 -19.11 -26.35
N ASP A 286 3.05 -17.92 -26.68
CA ASP A 286 3.88 -16.73 -26.95
C ASP A 286 4.42 -16.00 -25.70
N ASP A 287 3.97 -16.38 -24.49
CA ASP A 287 4.39 -15.74 -23.23
C ASP A 287 5.00 -16.76 -22.23
N SER A 288 5.56 -17.87 -22.73
CA SER A 288 6.06 -19.02 -21.95
C SER A 288 7.24 -18.73 -20.99
N ASN A 289 7.72 -17.48 -20.92
CA ASN A 289 8.75 -17.03 -19.98
C ASN A 289 8.25 -16.03 -18.93
N LYS A 290 6.95 -15.67 -18.94
CA LYS A 290 6.36 -14.91 -17.85
C LYS A 290 5.95 -15.91 -16.77
N GLU A 291 6.90 -16.20 -15.88
CA GLU A 291 6.61 -16.88 -14.62
C GLU A 291 5.47 -16.10 -13.95
N LEU A 292 4.23 -16.58 -14.10
CA LEU A 292 3.04 -15.86 -13.69
C LEU A 292 2.93 -15.99 -12.18
N GLN A 293 3.64 -15.11 -11.47
CA GLN A 293 3.63 -15.06 -10.02
C GLN A 293 2.34 -14.38 -9.57
N LEU A 294 1.38 -15.18 -9.06
CA LEU A 294 0.21 -14.67 -8.38
C LEU A 294 0.65 -13.82 -7.18
N LYS A 295 0.21 -12.57 -7.12
CA LYS A 295 0.54 -11.68 -5.99
C LYS A 295 -0.49 -11.87 -4.88
N LEU A 296 -0.08 -11.59 -3.64
CA LEU A 296 -1.00 -11.62 -2.49
C LEU A 296 -2.21 -10.71 -2.71
N ASN A 297 -2.03 -9.53 -3.30
CA ASN A 297 -3.11 -8.57 -3.57
C ASN A 297 -4.13 -9.06 -4.61
N ASP A 298 -3.80 -10.09 -5.40
CA ASP A 298 -4.72 -10.65 -6.39
C ASP A 298 -5.73 -11.60 -5.72
N ILE A 299 -5.37 -12.19 -4.57
CA ILE A 299 -6.13 -13.26 -3.90
C ILE A 299 -6.69 -12.82 -2.55
N PHE A 300 -5.95 -11.99 -1.81
CA PHE A 300 -6.24 -11.64 -0.43
C PHE A 300 -6.57 -10.16 -0.27
N THR A 301 -7.34 -9.86 0.78
CA THR A 301 -7.59 -8.50 1.25
C THR A 301 -7.60 -8.46 2.78
N VAL A 302 -7.18 -7.32 3.34
CA VAL A 302 -7.33 -7.01 4.77
C VAL A 302 -8.63 -6.24 5.06
N PHE A 303 -9.35 -5.82 4.01
CA PHE A 303 -10.58 -5.07 4.12
C PHE A 303 -11.80 -6.00 4.22
N GLY A 304 -12.96 -5.46 4.62
CA GLY A 304 -14.20 -6.25 4.79
C GLY A 304 -14.88 -6.05 6.15
N THR A 305 -14.34 -5.17 6.99
CA THR A 305 -14.87 -4.93 8.35
C THR A 305 -16.29 -4.37 8.33
N LYS A 306 -17.16 -4.95 9.16
CA LYS A 306 -18.47 -4.42 9.51
C LYS A 306 -18.45 -4.02 10.98
N LYS A 307 -18.82 -2.77 11.25
CA LYS A 307 -19.05 -2.31 12.62
C LYS A 307 -20.33 -2.94 13.17
N ASN A 308 -20.28 -3.47 14.39
CA ASN A 308 -21.49 -3.90 15.09
C ASN A 308 -22.34 -2.66 15.42
N LYS A 309 -23.61 -2.66 15.00
CA LYS A 309 -24.57 -1.58 15.29
C LYS A 309 -25.09 -1.59 16.74
N THR A 310 -24.88 -2.68 17.49
CA THR A 310 -25.22 -2.79 18.92
C THR A 310 -24.15 -2.11 19.77
N GLU A 311 -24.01 -0.79 19.59
CA GLU A 311 -23.30 0.10 20.50
C GLU A 311 -24.22 0.40 21.68
N ASN A 312 -24.16 -0.41 22.74
CA ASN A 312 -24.41 0.16 24.07
C ASN A 312 -23.14 0.95 24.42
N GLN A 313 -23.31 2.25 24.69
CA GLN A 313 -22.23 3.21 24.99
C GLN A 313 -21.33 2.83 26.19
N ASP A 314 -21.63 1.72 26.88
CA ASP A 314 -20.98 1.27 28.11
C ASP A 314 -19.92 0.17 27.91
N ASN A 315 -19.64 -0.31 26.68
CA ASN A 315 -18.55 -1.25 26.43
C ASN A 315 -17.46 -0.63 25.55
N PRO A 316 -16.27 -0.30 26.09
CA PRO A 316 -15.21 0.43 25.37
C PRO A 316 -14.48 -0.40 24.30
N ASN A 317 -14.66 -1.72 24.26
CA ASN A 317 -14.00 -2.57 23.27
C ASN A 317 -14.85 -2.70 22.00
N LYS A 318 -14.50 -1.90 20.98
CA LYS A 318 -15.09 -2.00 19.64
C LYS A 318 -14.84 -3.40 19.07
N LYS A 319 -15.91 -4.18 18.95
CA LYS A 319 -15.88 -5.47 18.24
C LYS A 319 -16.04 -5.25 16.74
N TYR A 320 -15.07 -5.70 15.97
CA TYR A 320 -15.10 -5.75 14.52
C TYR A 320 -15.48 -7.16 14.07
N ARG A 321 -16.33 -7.25 13.04
CA ARG A 321 -16.67 -8.53 12.41
C ARG A 321 -16.37 -8.46 10.93
N PHE A 322 -15.72 -9.48 10.42
CA PHE A 322 -15.50 -9.66 9.00
C PHE A 322 -16.51 -10.69 8.51
N SER A 323 -17.21 -10.38 7.42
CA SER A 323 -18.23 -11.30 6.92
C SER A 323 -17.62 -12.60 6.37
N GLY A 324 -16.38 -12.52 5.87
CA GLY A 324 -15.74 -13.59 5.10
C GLY A 324 -16.45 -13.90 3.78
N LYS A 325 -17.51 -13.18 3.44
CA LYS A 325 -18.27 -13.44 2.23
C LYS A 325 -17.51 -12.93 1.01
N ILE A 326 -17.41 -13.77 0.00
CA ILE A 326 -16.69 -13.51 -1.24
C ILE A 326 -17.69 -13.19 -2.35
N ASN A 327 -17.48 -12.11 -3.10
CA ASN A 327 -18.31 -11.79 -4.25
C ASN A 327 -18.01 -12.75 -5.40
N ILE A 328 -18.94 -13.66 -5.69
CA ILE A 328 -18.74 -14.70 -6.73
C ILE A 328 -18.65 -14.09 -8.14
N ASN A 329 -19.28 -12.93 -8.34
CA ASN A 329 -19.31 -12.25 -9.63
C ASN A 329 -17.97 -11.58 -9.98
N THR A 330 -17.06 -11.42 -9.02
CA THR A 330 -15.74 -10.76 -9.19
C THR A 330 -14.57 -11.59 -8.69
N ALA A 331 -14.81 -12.71 -8.00
CA ALA A 331 -13.77 -13.55 -7.43
C ALA A 331 -12.78 -14.07 -8.49
N PRO A 332 -11.46 -14.04 -8.24
CA PRO A 332 -10.46 -14.60 -9.14
C PRO A 332 -10.53 -16.13 -9.14
N VAL A 333 -10.06 -16.77 -10.22
CA VAL A 333 -10.18 -18.23 -10.42
C VAL A 333 -9.65 -19.07 -9.24
N PRO A 334 -8.48 -18.77 -8.65
CA PRO A 334 -7.99 -19.53 -7.48
C PRO A 334 -8.92 -19.45 -6.27
N VAL A 335 -9.57 -18.30 -6.07
CA VAL A 335 -10.54 -18.12 -4.98
C VAL A 335 -11.83 -18.88 -5.27
N ILE A 336 -12.31 -18.88 -6.51
CA ILE A 336 -13.46 -19.70 -6.92
C ILE A 336 -13.17 -21.18 -6.67
N ALA A 337 -12.02 -21.68 -7.14
CA ALA A 337 -11.61 -23.06 -6.94
C ALA A 337 -11.55 -23.44 -5.45
N ALA A 338 -11.04 -22.55 -4.59
CA ALA A 338 -10.98 -22.78 -3.15
C ALA A 338 -12.35 -22.85 -2.46
N MET A 339 -13.38 -22.19 -3.02
CA MET A 339 -14.75 -22.25 -2.51
C MET A 339 -15.53 -23.48 -2.98
N LEU A 340 -15.11 -24.12 -4.08
CA LEU A 340 -15.80 -25.27 -4.65
C LEU A 340 -15.55 -26.55 -3.82
N PRO A 341 -16.51 -27.50 -3.83
CA PRO A 341 -16.31 -28.80 -3.21
C PRO A 341 -15.16 -29.57 -3.83
N PHE A 342 -14.59 -30.50 -3.06
CA PHE A 342 -13.54 -31.39 -3.55
C PHE A 342 -14.02 -32.20 -4.78
N GLY A 343 -13.18 -32.25 -5.81
CA GLY A 343 -13.47 -32.89 -7.10
C GLY A 343 -14.19 -32.00 -8.11
N LYS A 344 -14.40 -30.71 -7.82
CA LYS A 344 -15.05 -29.73 -8.71
C LYS A 344 -14.22 -28.46 -8.93
N GLN A 345 -12.99 -28.41 -8.43
CA GLN A 345 -12.18 -27.18 -8.43
C GLN A 345 -11.75 -26.75 -9.85
N ASP A 346 -11.66 -27.69 -10.78
CA ASP A 346 -11.42 -27.48 -12.21
C ASP A 346 -12.53 -26.69 -12.91
N LEU A 347 -13.77 -26.79 -12.42
CA LEU A 347 -14.91 -26.03 -12.94
C LEU A 347 -14.84 -24.52 -12.64
N ALA A 348 -13.87 -24.07 -11.84
CA ALA A 348 -13.64 -22.66 -11.55
C ALA A 348 -13.32 -21.85 -12.81
N VAL A 349 -12.60 -22.44 -13.77
CA VAL A 349 -12.30 -21.79 -15.06
C VAL A 349 -13.58 -21.59 -15.85
N SER A 350 -14.42 -22.63 -15.98
CA SER A 350 -15.70 -22.54 -16.69
C SER A 350 -16.66 -21.53 -16.05
N ILE A 351 -16.70 -21.42 -14.71
CA ILE A 351 -17.44 -20.36 -14.01
C ILE A 351 -16.90 -18.98 -14.41
N SER A 352 -15.58 -18.83 -14.50
CA SER A 352 -14.96 -17.56 -14.88
C SER A 352 -15.26 -17.18 -16.32
N GLU A 353 -15.14 -18.11 -17.25
CA GLU A 353 -15.48 -17.93 -18.67
C GLU A 353 -16.95 -17.55 -18.84
N HIS A 354 -17.85 -18.20 -18.11
CA HIS A 354 -19.27 -17.88 -18.13
C HIS A 354 -19.54 -16.40 -17.76
N ARG A 355 -18.78 -15.81 -16.83
CA ARG A 355 -18.93 -14.39 -16.47
C ARG A 355 -18.50 -13.45 -17.60
N LEU A 356 -17.53 -13.87 -18.41
CA LEU A 356 -16.89 -13.04 -19.42
C LEU A 356 -17.45 -13.26 -20.83
N LEU A 357 -18.33 -14.24 -21.02
CA LEU A 357 -18.90 -14.57 -22.32
C LEU A 357 -19.70 -13.39 -22.87
N LYS A 358 -19.24 -12.86 -24.01
CA LYS A 358 -19.92 -11.84 -24.80
C LYS A 358 -20.63 -12.49 -26.00
N PRO A 359 -21.76 -11.93 -26.47
CA PRO A 359 -22.40 -12.39 -27.70
C PRO A 359 -21.49 -12.09 -28.90
N ASP A 360 -21.78 -12.71 -30.05
CA ASP A 360 -21.04 -12.50 -31.30
C ASP A 360 -20.97 -11.00 -31.67
N GLU A 361 -19.94 -10.61 -32.44
CA GLU A 361 -19.37 -9.25 -32.67
C GLU A 361 -20.34 -8.08 -32.94
N GLN A 362 -21.65 -8.29 -33.05
CA GLN A 362 -22.66 -7.28 -33.35
C GLN A 362 -23.54 -6.87 -32.16
N GLU A 363 -23.49 -7.58 -31.02
CA GLU A 363 -24.29 -7.24 -29.84
C GLU A 363 -23.42 -6.70 -28.69
N SER A 364 -23.82 -5.56 -28.13
CA SER A 364 -23.19 -4.98 -26.94
C SER A 364 -23.70 -5.67 -25.67
N GLY A 365 -22.80 -6.08 -24.79
CA GLY A 365 -23.15 -6.61 -23.47
C GLY A 365 -22.55 -7.99 -23.22
N TYR A 366 -23.14 -8.72 -22.29
CA TYR A 366 -22.75 -10.07 -21.91
C TYR A 366 -23.89 -11.04 -22.15
N THR A 367 -23.55 -12.28 -22.49
CA THR A 367 -24.54 -13.33 -22.79
C THR A 367 -25.28 -13.79 -21.53
N ASN A 368 -24.60 -13.77 -20.39
CA ASN A 368 -25.07 -14.40 -19.16
C ASN A 368 -25.39 -13.38 -18.08
N ASP A 369 -26.57 -13.51 -17.47
CA ASP A 369 -27.03 -12.67 -16.35
C ASP A 369 -26.50 -13.18 -15.00
N LEU A 370 -25.62 -12.40 -14.37
CA LEU A 370 -25.00 -12.71 -13.07
C LEU A 370 -25.81 -12.22 -11.86
N SER A 371 -26.99 -11.62 -12.09
CA SER A 371 -27.94 -11.26 -11.03
C SER A 371 -28.78 -12.45 -10.56
N LEU A 372 -28.88 -13.48 -11.39
CA LEU A 372 -29.61 -14.70 -11.10
C LEU A 372 -28.96 -15.46 -9.94
N LYS A 373 -29.76 -15.75 -8.92
CA LYS A 373 -29.29 -16.51 -7.78
C LYS A 373 -28.90 -17.92 -8.23
N ASP A 374 -27.74 -18.39 -7.76
CA ASP A 374 -27.20 -19.73 -7.95
C ASP A 374 -26.76 -20.03 -9.40
N TRP A 375 -26.54 -19.01 -10.26
CA TRP A 375 -26.09 -19.19 -11.66
C TRP A 375 -24.83 -20.07 -11.79
N TYR A 376 -23.91 -19.97 -10.82
CA TYR A 376 -22.66 -20.74 -10.79
C TYR A 376 -22.89 -22.23 -10.49
N ALA A 377 -24.03 -22.58 -9.90
CA ALA A 377 -24.27 -23.90 -9.36
C ALA A 377 -24.55 -24.93 -10.45
N ASP A 378 -25.23 -24.52 -11.52
CA ASP A 378 -25.55 -25.39 -12.66
C ASP A 378 -24.29 -25.70 -13.47
N ILE A 379 -23.40 -24.71 -13.62
CA ILE A 379 -22.09 -24.86 -14.26
C ILE A 379 -21.21 -25.85 -13.48
N ALA A 380 -21.18 -25.71 -12.15
CA ALA A 380 -20.41 -26.59 -11.28
C ALA A 380 -21.11 -27.93 -10.97
N GLY A 381 -22.32 -28.18 -11.50
CA GLY A 381 -23.09 -29.39 -11.21
C GLY A 381 -23.31 -29.62 -9.71
N LEU A 382 -23.61 -28.56 -8.94
CA LEU A 382 -23.73 -28.62 -7.49
C LEU A 382 -25.04 -29.29 -7.04
N THR A 383 -24.93 -30.15 -6.03
CA THR A 383 -26.08 -30.68 -5.29
C THR A 383 -26.72 -29.59 -4.42
N GLU A 384 -27.99 -29.76 -4.05
CA GLU A 384 -28.69 -28.80 -3.17
C GLU A 384 -27.97 -28.57 -1.83
N LYS A 385 -27.32 -29.60 -1.28
CA LYS A 385 -26.51 -29.46 -0.05
C LYS A 385 -25.27 -28.59 -0.28
N GLU A 386 -24.60 -28.75 -1.40
CA GLU A 386 -23.44 -27.94 -1.78
C GLU A 386 -23.84 -26.49 -2.06
N LYS A 387 -24.95 -26.27 -2.76
CA LYS A 387 -25.52 -24.92 -3.00
C LYS A 387 -25.74 -24.17 -1.69
N VAL A 388 -26.40 -24.80 -0.72
CA VAL A 388 -26.64 -24.21 0.62
C VAL A 388 -25.32 -23.91 1.35
N LYS A 389 -24.29 -24.74 1.18
CA LYS A 389 -22.98 -24.51 1.81
C LYS A 389 -22.27 -23.31 1.18
N ILE A 390 -22.24 -23.21 -0.15
CA ILE A 390 -21.61 -22.10 -0.87
C ILE A 390 -22.38 -20.79 -0.63
N ALA A 391 -23.71 -20.80 -0.63
CA ALA A 391 -24.54 -19.62 -0.38
C ALA A 391 -24.24 -18.91 0.96
N LYS A 392 -23.64 -19.62 1.94
CA LYS A 392 -23.22 -19.03 3.22
C LYS A 392 -21.93 -18.21 3.11
N ILE A 393 -21.04 -18.58 2.18
CA ILE A 393 -19.71 -17.97 2.02
C ILE A 393 -19.64 -16.97 0.86
N ILE A 394 -20.69 -16.84 0.05
CA ILE A 394 -20.70 -15.88 -1.07
C ILE A 394 -21.60 -14.66 -0.83
N THR A 395 -21.38 -13.64 -1.65
CA THR A 395 -22.23 -12.47 -1.89
C THR A 395 -22.28 -12.19 -3.40
N TYR A 396 -23.21 -11.35 -3.83
CA TYR A 396 -23.34 -10.86 -5.22
C TYR A 396 -23.10 -9.35 -5.34
N SER A 397 -22.99 -8.68 -4.19
CA SER A 397 -22.79 -7.23 -4.08
C SER A 397 -21.60 -6.95 -3.20
N SER A 398 -20.93 -5.84 -3.51
CA SER A 398 -19.71 -5.37 -2.90
C SER A 398 -19.84 -3.93 -2.41
N ASN A 399 -19.11 -3.64 -1.34
CA ASN A 399 -19.09 -2.32 -0.72
C ASN A 399 -17.67 -1.81 -0.47
N ILE A 400 -16.64 -2.51 -0.96
CA ILE A 400 -15.23 -2.13 -0.81
C ILE A 400 -14.53 -2.35 -2.15
N PHE A 401 -13.87 -1.29 -2.61
CA PHE A 401 -13.18 -1.28 -3.89
C PHE A 401 -11.79 -0.66 -3.72
N SER A 402 -10.82 -1.15 -4.48
CA SER A 402 -9.53 -0.49 -4.67
C SER A 402 -9.53 0.23 -6.01
N ILE A 403 -9.14 1.49 -6.01
CA ILE A 403 -9.07 2.34 -7.20
C ILE A 403 -7.61 2.75 -7.38
N GLU A 404 -7.04 2.45 -8.54
CA GLU A 404 -5.72 2.94 -8.96
C GLU A 404 -5.88 4.01 -10.03
N SER A 405 -5.29 5.17 -9.80
CA SER A 405 -5.17 6.24 -10.78
C SER A 405 -3.72 6.39 -11.21
N HIS A 406 -3.43 5.92 -12.42
CA HIS A 406 -2.11 6.00 -13.06
C HIS A 406 -2.06 7.27 -13.89
N VAL A 407 -1.31 8.27 -13.43
CA VAL A 407 -1.20 9.56 -14.09
C VAL A 407 0.15 9.70 -14.78
N ARG A 408 0.15 10.20 -16.01
CA ARG A 408 1.35 10.63 -16.72
C ARG A 408 1.22 12.09 -17.13
N PHE A 409 2.17 12.92 -16.71
CA PHE A 409 2.24 14.33 -17.08
C PHE A 409 3.69 14.78 -17.21
N ASN A 410 4.04 15.42 -18.33
CA ASN A 410 5.40 15.93 -18.62
C ASN A 410 6.53 14.91 -18.38
N GLY A 411 6.32 13.64 -18.76
CA GLY A 411 7.30 12.57 -18.61
C GLY A 411 7.47 12.04 -17.17
N ARG A 412 6.72 12.56 -16.20
CA ARG A 412 6.61 12.01 -14.85
C ARG A 412 5.35 11.15 -14.71
N THR A 413 5.42 10.19 -13.81
CA THR A 413 4.31 9.30 -13.48
C THR A 413 4.04 9.32 -11.99
N LEU A 414 2.77 9.16 -11.62
CA LEU A 414 2.31 9.00 -10.25
C LEU A 414 1.23 7.92 -10.24
N VAL A 415 1.29 6.98 -9.30
CA VAL A 415 0.19 6.04 -9.07
C VAL A 415 -0.43 6.36 -7.71
N LEU A 416 -1.71 6.73 -7.73
CA LEU A 416 -2.48 6.95 -6.51
C LEU A 416 -3.46 5.79 -6.33
N THR A 417 -3.35 5.10 -5.21
CA THR A 417 -4.21 3.94 -4.89
C THR A 417 -5.08 4.24 -3.68
N ASN A 418 -6.40 4.25 -3.88
CA ASN A 418 -7.39 4.44 -2.83
C ASN A 418 -8.23 3.20 -2.63
N VAL A 419 -8.21 2.65 -1.42
CA VAL A 419 -9.23 1.69 -0.98
C VAL A 419 -10.38 2.46 -0.38
N ILE A 420 -11.57 2.25 -0.91
CA ILE A 420 -12.79 2.98 -0.54
C ILE A 420 -13.86 2.02 -0.03
N SER A 421 -14.77 2.52 0.80
CA SER A 421 -16.00 1.84 1.16
C SER A 421 -17.20 2.61 0.64
N ARG A 422 -18.03 1.94 -0.17
CA ARG A 422 -19.30 2.44 -0.68
C ARG A 422 -20.39 2.21 0.35
N GLN A 423 -21.01 3.26 0.83
CA GLN A 423 -22.00 3.20 1.91
C GLN A 423 -23.07 4.28 1.74
N ARG A 424 -24.20 4.12 2.43
CA ARG A 424 -25.27 5.13 2.48
C ARG A 424 -25.10 6.04 3.68
N ASP A 425 -25.38 7.32 3.51
CA ASP A 425 -25.43 8.30 4.59
C ASP A 425 -26.75 8.20 5.38
N GLU A 426 -26.95 9.12 6.34
CA GLU A 426 -28.18 9.20 7.14
C GLU A 426 -29.42 9.52 6.29
N THR A 427 -29.24 10.12 5.11
CA THR A 427 -30.32 10.47 4.18
C THR A 427 -30.64 9.33 3.20
N GLY A 428 -29.81 8.28 3.17
CA GLY A 428 -29.93 7.15 2.26
C GLY A 428 -29.18 7.33 0.94
N GLN A 429 -28.45 8.44 0.76
CA GLN A 429 -27.66 8.71 -0.44
C GLN A 429 -26.34 7.92 -0.41
N TRP A 430 -26.00 7.30 -1.54
CA TRP A 430 -24.73 6.60 -1.71
C TRP A 430 -23.55 7.57 -1.77
N TYR A 431 -22.48 7.22 -1.05
CA TYR A 431 -21.18 7.90 -1.14
C TYR A 431 -20.03 6.91 -0.91
N CYS A 432 -18.84 7.30 -1.34
CA CYS A 432 -17.62 6.54 -1.16
C CYS A 432 -16.73 7.18 -0.09
N LYS A 433 -16.49 6.46 1.00
CA LYS A 433 -15.54 6.86 2.05
C LYS A 433 -14.17 6.25 1.76
N THR A 434 -13.11 7.07 1.68
CA THR A 434 -11.74 6.53 1.62
C THR A 434 -11.37 5.85 2.95
N LEU A 435 -10.92 4.59 2.87
CA LEU A 435 -10.40 3.81 3.99
C LEU A 435 -8.87 3.93 4.06
N ARG A 436 -8.20 3.86 2.92
CA ARG A 436 -6.73 3.93 2.80
C ARG A 436 -6.35 4.62 1.51
N GLN A 437 -5.25 5.38 1.55
CA GLN A 437 -4.65 6.07 0.41
C GLN A 437 -3.14 5.82 0.41
N LEU A 438 -2.62 5.38 -0.73
CA LEU A 438 -1.21 5.07 -0.96
C LEU A 438 -0.73 5.79 -2.22
N ILE A 439 0.52 6.26 -2.20
CA ILE A 439 1.14 6.99 -3.29
C ILE A 439 2.42 6.22 -3.66
N ASP A 440 2.50 5.78 -4.92
CA ASP A 440 3.64 5.05 -5.49
C ASP A 440 4.32 5.83 -6.63
#